data_AF-A0A7S2I308-F1
#
_entry.id   AF-A0A7S2I308-F1
#
_cell.length_a   1.000
_cell.length_b   1.000
_cell.length_c   1.000
_cell.angle_alpha   90.00
_cell.angle_beta   90.00
_cell.angle_gamma   90.00
#
_symmetry.space_group_name_H-M   'P 1'
#
loop_
_entity.id
_entity.type
_entity.pdbx_description
1 polymer ?
#
loop_
_entity_poly.entity_id
_entity_poly.type
_entity_poly.pdbx_seq_one_letter_code
_entity_poly.pdbx_strand_id
1 'polypeptide(L)'
;GNAAKKNNFKGYSHGNWFTSVRWIFKGAGLTAFILVGALVAYATTLVLIVEIIGAEKRVDLDTDVSIGLGGCMALMLAFRLNVCYSRWWEGRLLWGRVIESSRSLITLSLSLETEYMAGSEQAATQHAMAQGLAGWCVLFAMCLKFHLRELRLPSDADEFKRIQRLMSGKSGLLATGQGTTGLPGSRTAVRRVQASAHQPLYALCSIRRATRHILPKKSGDGISISCMALEMTLNELTGEL
;
A
#
# COMPACT_ATOMS: atom_id res chain seq x y z
N GLY A 1 26.94 26.57 9.78
CA GLY A 1 26.88 25.17 10.20
C GLY A 1 25.43 24.73 10.19
N ASN A 2 25.02 23.97 9.17
CA ASN A 2 23.62 23.68 8.91
C ASN A 2 23.21 22.43 9.71
N ALA A 3 22.25 22.61 10.60
CA ALA A 3 21.70 21.57 11.47
C ALA A 3 21.12 20.43 10.62
N ALA A 4 21.78 19.28 10.69
CA ALA A 4 21.30 18.04 10.10
C ALA A 4 19.90 17.72 10.65
N LYS A 5 18.88 17.87 9.79
CA LYS A 5 17.58 17.23 9.94
C LYS A 5 17.82 15.72 10.07
N LYS A 6 17.92 15.24 11.31
CA LYS A 6 17.86 13.82 11.62
C LYS A 6 16.46 13.33 11.25
N ASN A 7 16.38 12.70 10.09
CA ASN A 7 15.24 11.89 9.69
C ASN A 7 15.05 10.81 10.77
N ASN A 8 13.99 10.94 11.58
CA ASN A 8 13.58 9.95 12.58
C ASN A 8 13.05 8.68 11.89
N PHE A 9 13.89 7.99 11.14
CA PHE A 9 13.64 6.60 10.78
C PHE A 9 14.02 5.76 12.00
N LYS A 10 13.04 5.46 12.85
CA LYS A 10 13.22 4.58 14.01
C LYS A 10 13.47 3.16 13.51
N GLY A 11 14.75 2.84 13.28
CA GLY A 11 15.21 1.47 13.09
C GLY A 11 14.93 0.64 14.35
N TYR A 12 14.54 -0.61 14.15
CA TYR A 12 14.31 -1.57 15.23
C TYR A 12 15.61 -1.75 16.05
N SER A 13 15.59 -1.33 17.32
CA SER A 13 16.71 -1.53 18.23
C SER A 13 16.55 -2.90 18.90
N HIS A 14 17.43 -3.86 18.55
CA HIS A 14 17.41 -5.21 19.08
C HIS A 14 17.59 -5.28 20.61
N GLY A 15 18.16 -4.22 21.24
CA GLY A 15 18.42 -4.19 22.68
C GLY A 15 17.24 -3.75 23.55
N ASN A 16 16.20 -3.12 22.98
CA ASN A 16 15.14 -2.46 23.76
C ASN A 16 13.73 -2.89 23.32
N TRP A 17 13.48 -4.20 23.19
CA TRP A 17 12.18 -4.76 22.79
C TRP A 17 11.01 -4.23 23.62
N PHE A 18 11.24 -3.96 24.91
CA PHE A 18 10.24 -3.42 25.84
C PHE A 18 9.69 -2.05 25.42
N THR A 19 10.50 -1.23 24.75
CA THR A 19 10.07 0.08 24.24
C THR A 19 9.14 -0.04 23.04
N SER A 20 9.34 -1.06 22.20
CA SER A 20 8.45 -1.39 21.07
C SER A 20 7.10 -1.91 21.57
N VAL A 21 7.13 -2.77 22.59
CA VAL A 21 5.93 -3.31 23.26
C VAL A 21 5.08 -2.17 23.82
N ARG A 22 5.67 -1.23 24.56
CA ARG A 22 4.96 -0.05 25.09
C ARG A 22 4.32 0.83 24.00
N TRP A 23 4.78 0.77 22.75
CA TRP A 23 4.22 1.52 21.63
C TRP A 23 3.02 0.82 20.99
N ILE A 24 3.07 -0.50 20.84
CA ILE A 24 1.95 -1.33 20.37
C ILE A 24 0.73 -1.15 21.30
N PHE A 25 1.01 -0.97 22.57
CA PHE A 25 0.03 -0.74 23.62
C PHE A 25 -0.45 0.73 23.77
N LYS A 26 -0.17 1.66 22.85
CA LYS A 26 -0.71 3.04 22.99
C LYS A 26 -2.16 3.24 22.50
N GLY A 27 -2.77 2.23 21.89
CA GLY A 27 -4.14 2.30 21.36
C GLY A 27 -5.22 1.85 22.36
N ALA A 28 -6.49 1.96 21.94
CA ALA A 28 -7.67 1.48 22.68
C ALA A 28 -7.63 -0.01 23.08
N GLY A 29 -6.77 -0.81 22.43
CA GLY A 29 -6.51 -2.20 22.82
C GLY A 29 -5.83 -2.34 24.18
N LEU A 30 -4.96 -1.40 24.59
CA LEU A 30 -4.34 -1.46 25.92
C LEU A 30 -5.35 -1.13 27.01
N THR A 31 -6.23 -0.15 26.80
CA THR A 31 -7.28 0.14 27.78
C THR A 31 -8.17 -1.09 27.99
N ALA A 32 -8.54 -1.81 26.92
CA ALA A 32 -9.28 -3.06 27.06
C ALA A 32 -8.48 -4.14 27.81
N PHE A 33 -7.19 -4.32 27.49
CA PHE A 33 -6.34 -5.31 28.16
C PHE A 33 -6.13 -5.01 29.65
N ILE A 34 -5.92 -3.73 30.01
CA ILE A 34 -5.80 -3.29 31.40
C ILE A 34 -7.12 -3.51 32.14
N LEU A 35 -8.27 -3.19 31.52
CA LEU A 35 -9.58 -3.39 32.15
C LEU A 35 -9.87 -4.88 32.39
N VAL A 36 -9.62 -5.74 31.42
CA VAL A 36 -9.78 -7.20 31.58
C VAL A 36 -8.81 -7.73 32.64
N GLY A 37 -7.54 -7.30 32.61
CA GLY A 37 -6.55 -7.68 33.62
C GLY A 37 -6.93 -7.23 35.03
N ALA A 38 -7.44 -6.01 35.19
CA ALA A 38 -7.91 -5.48 36.46
C ALA A 38 -9.15 -6.25 36.97
N LEU A 39 -10.08 -6.61 36.08
CA LEU A 39 -11.24 -7.43 36.42
C LEU A 39 -10.84 -8.82 36.91
N VAL A 40 -9.88 -9.47 36.22
CA VAL A 40 -9.35 -10.77 36.65
C VAL A 40 -8.65 -10.64 38.00
N ALA A 41 -7.79 -9.64 38.19
CA ALA A 41 -7.12 -9.39 39.46
C ALA A 41 -8.12 -9.13 40.60
N TYR A 42 -9.19 -8.38 40.32
CA TYR A 42 -10.27 -8.13 41.26
C TYR A 42 -11.01 -9.43 41.64
N ALA A 43 -11.38 -10.26 40.66
CA ALA A 43 -12.02 -11.54 40.88
C ALA A 43 -11.15 -12.49 41.71
N THR A 44 -9.85 -12.61 41.39
CA THR A 44 -8.90 -13.42 42.16
C THR A 44 -8.78 -12.91 43.60
N THR A 45 -8.69 -11.59 43.78
CA THR A 45 -8.61 -10.98 45.13
C THR A 45 -9.86 -11.27 45.95
N LEU A 46 -11.05 -11.21 45.36
CA LEU A 46 -12.30 -11.57 46.04
C LEU A 46 -12.33 -13.04 46.46
N VAL A 47 -11.88 -13.95 45.59
CA VAL A 47 -11.79 -15.39 45.92
C VAL A 47 -10.86 -15.61 47.11
N LEU A 48 -9.68 -14.99 47.12
CA LEU A 48 -8.73 -15.08 48.25
C LEU A 48 -9.33 -14.53 49.55
N ILE A 49 -10.08 -13.42 49.50
CA ILE A 49 -10.74 -12.84 50.68
C ILE A 49 -11.81 -13.79 51.23
N VAL A 50 -12.62 -14.40 50.37
CA VAL A 50 -13.66 -15.37 50.76
C VAL A 50 -13.05 -16.62 51.40
N GLU A 51 -11.90 -17.08 50.88
CA GLU A 51 -11.17 -18.23 51.43
C GLU A 51 -10.61 -17.94 52.83
N ILE A 52 -10.09 -16.73 53.07
CA ILE A 52 -9.57 -16.31 54.39
C ILE A 52 -10.69 -16.15 55.43
N ILE A 53 -11.88 -15.70 55.01
CA ILE A 53 -13.05 -15.50 55.91
C ILE A 53 -13.69 -16.84 56.33
N GLY A 54 -13.28 -17.96 55.74
CA GLY A 54 -13.71 -19.30 56.17
C GLY A 54 -15.15 -19.63 55.80
N ALA A 55 -15.70 -19.00 54.76
CA ALA A 55 -17.03 -19.35 54.26
C ALA A 55 -17.02 -20.77 53.67
N GLU A 56 -17.59 -21.75 54.38
CA GLU A 56 -17.56 -23.19 54.06
C GLU A 56 -18.22 -23.61 52.73
N LYS A 57 -18.65 -22.68 51.87
CA LYS A 57 -19.14 -23.01 50.53
C LYS A 57 -17.97 -23.20 49.56
N ARG A 58 -17.34 -24.38 49.64
CA ARG A 58 -16.48 -24.90 48.56
C ARG A 58 -17.35 -25.18 47.35
N VAL A 59 -17.29 -24.29 46.36
CA VAL A 59 -17.71 -24.63 45.01
C VAL A 59 -16.52 -25.34 44.39
N ASP A 60 -16.47 -26.66 44.50
CA ASP A 60 -15.44 -27.48 43.84
C ASP A 60 -15.71 -27.45 42.33
N LEU A 61 -15.14 -26.46 41.66
CA LEU A 61 -14.98 -26.47 40.22
C LEU A 61 -13.84 -27.43 39.91
N ASP A 62 -14.18 -28.55 39.28
CA ASP A 62 -13.20 -29.53 38.87
C ASP A 62 -12.19 -28.89 37.90
N THR A 63 -10.91 -29.02 38.21
CA THR A 63 -9.82 -28.39 37.45
C THR A 63 -9.75 -28.98 36.04
N ASP A 64 -10.18 -30.23 35.87
CA ASP A 64 -10.21 -30.93 34.59
C ASP A 64 -11.10 -30.22 33.57
N VAL A 65 -12.23 -29.66 34.00
CA VAL A 65 -13.12 -28.88 33.13
C VAL A 65 -12.44 -27.60 32.65
N SER A 66 -11.70 -26.93 33.53
CA SER A 66 -10.97 -25.69 33.19
C SER A 66 -9.83 -25.96 32.22
N ILE A 67 -9.10 -27.07 32.39
CA ILE A 67 -8.03 -27.49 31.48
C ILE A 67 -8.59 -27.84 30.10
N GLY A 68 -9.70 -28.59 30.04
CA GLY A 68 -10.38 -28.93 28.79
C GLY A 68 -10.84 -27.69 28.03
N LEU A 69 -11.52 -26.76 28.71
CA LEU A 69 -11.96 -25.49 28.11
C LEU A 69 -10.79 -24.62 27.66
N GLY A 70 -9.72 -24.51 28.46
CA GLY A 70 -8.51 -23.79 28.11
C GLY A 70 -7.81 -24.37 26.88
N GLY A 71 -7.73 -25.70 26.80
CA GLY A 71 -7.19 -26.42 25.64
C GLY A 71 -7.99 -26.16 24.37
N CYS A 72 -9.32 -26.28 24.42
CA CYS A 72 -10.19 -25.96 23.29
C CYS A 72 -10.04 -24.51 22.83
N MET A 73 -10.01 -23.54 23.76
CA MET A 73 -9.80 -22.13 23.45
C MET A 73 -8.43 -21.88 22.79
N ALA A 74 -7.37 -22.48 23.30
CA ALA A 74 -6.03 -22.37 22.72
C ALA A 74 -5.97 -22.93 21.30
N LEU A 75 -6.59 -24.09 21.06
CA LEU A 75 -6.69 -24.71 19.74
C LEU A 75 -7.47 -23.83 18.76
N MET A 76 -8.63 -23.32 19.17
CA MET A 76 -9.45 -22.42 18.35
C MET A 76 -8.69 -21.13 18.01
N LEU A 77 -7.95 -20.58 18.98
CA LEU A 77 -7.10 -19.41 18.76
C LEU A 77 -5.98 -19.71 17.76
N ALA A 78 -5.32 -20.86 17.87
CA ALA A 78 -4.27 -21.27 16.92
C ALA A 78 -4.80 -21.34 15.48
N PHE A 79 -5.96 -21.95 15.26
CA PHE A 79 -6.57 -21.97 13.93
C PHE A 79 -6.95 -20.57 13.43
N ARG A 80 -7.51 -19.71 14.28
CA ARG A 80 -7.83 -18.32 13.90
C ARG A 80 -6.58 -17.51 13.56
N LEU A 81 -5.50 -17.67 14.32
CA LEU A 81 -4.25 -16.98 14.06
C LEU A 81 -3.65 -17.39 12.71
N ASN A 82 -3.70 -18.67 12.37
CA ASN A 82 -3.23 -19.17 11.07
C ASN A 82 -3.99 -18.52 9.91
N VAL A 83 -5.33 -18.48 9.96
CA VAL A 83 -6.14 -17.86 8.90
C VAL A 83 -5.88 -16.35 8.80
N CYS A 84 -5.79 -15.65 9.93
CA CYS A 84 -5.49 -14.21 9.94
C CYS A 84 -4.09 -13.93 9.36
N TYR A 85 -3.11 -14.77 9.66
CA TYR A 85 -1.75 -14.66 9.14
C TYR A 85 -1.71 -14.88 7.63
N SER A 86 -2.37 -15.92 7.11
CA SER A 86 -2.47 -16.17 5.67
C SER A 86 -3.09 -14.99 4.93
N ARG A 87 -4.19 -14.42 5.44
CA ARG A 87 -4.84 -13.24 4.83
C ARG A 87 -3.95 -12.00 4.87
N TRP A 88 -3.21 -11.79 5.97
CA TRP A 88 -2.25 -10.69 6.07
C TRP A 88 -1.10 -10.85 5.07
N TRP A 89 -0.58 -12.07 4.94
CA TRP A 89 0.48 -12.40 3.99
C TRP A 89 0.01 -12.24 2.54
N GLU A 90 -1.19 -12.72 2.22
CA GLU A 90 -1.82 -12.56 0.91
C GLU A 90 -1.94 -11.07 0.53
N GLY A 91 -2.45 -10.24 1.45
CA GLY A 91 -2.52 -8.79 1.23
C GLY A 91 -1.15 -8.17 0.96
N ARG A 92 -0.10 -8.56 1.69
CA ARG A 92 1.27 -8.10 1.44
C ARG A 92 1.78 -8.55 0.07
N LEU A 93 1.51 -9.80 -0.31
CA LEU A 93 1.96 -10.36 -1.59
C LEU A 93 1.32 -9.61 -2.77
N LEU A 94 0.01 -9.34 -2.71
CA LEU A 94 -0.72 -8.57 -3.71
C LEU A 94 -0.16 -7.15 -3.86
N TRP A 95 0.08 -6.45 -2.75
CA TRP A 95 0.74 -5.14 -2.78
C TRP A 95 2.15 -5.21 -3.39
N GLY A 96 2.88 -6.30 -3.14
CA GLY A 96 4.18 -6.57 -3.77
C GLY A 96 4.07 -6.71 -5.30
N ARG A 97 3.10 -7.47 -5.79
CA ARG A 97 2.82 -7.63 -7.22
C ARG A 97 2.50 -6.29 -7.89
N VAL A 98 1.67 -5.44 -7.26
CA VAL A 98 1.36 -4.10 -7.78
C VAL A 98 2.62 -3.24 -7.98
N ILE A 99 3.55 -3.29 -7.02
CA ILE A 99 4.82 -2.54 -7.10
C ILE A 99 5.70 -3.11 -8.21
N GLU A 100 5.78 -4.44 -8.32
CA GLU A 100 6.59 -5.12 -9.32
C GLU A 100 6.09 -4.81 -10.74
N SER A 101 4.80 -4.99 -11.01
CA SER A 101 4.22 -4.69 -12.32
C SER A 101 4.34 -3.19 -12.66
N SER A 102 4.23 -2.29 -11.67
CA SER A 102 4.45 -0.85 -11.88
C SER A 102 5.91 -0.54 -12.28
N ARG A 103 6.89 -1.20 -11.65
CA ARG A 103 8.32 -1.04 -11.97
C ARG A 103 8.64 -1.62 -13.35
N SER A 104 8.08 -2.78 -13.67
CA SER A 104 8.24 -3.42 -14.99
C SER A 104 7.68 -2.54 -16.09
N LEU A 105 6.47 -1.99 -15.94
CA LEU A 105 5.88 -1.07 -16.91
C LEU A 105 6.75 0.17 -17.17
N ILE A 106 7.28 0.79 -16.11
CA ILE A 106 8.15 1.97 -16.24
C ILE A 106 9.45 1.59 -16.94
N THR A 107 10.10 0.49 -16.53
CA THR A 107 11.36 0.03 -17.11
C THR A 107 11.20 -0.29 -18.59
N LEU A 108 10.11 -0.95 -18.95
CA LEU A 108 9.83 -1.33 -20.33
C LEU A 108 9.48 -0.12 -21.21
N SER A 109 8.81 0.90 -20.63
CA SER A 109 8.57 2.16 -21.34
C SER A 109 9.86 2.92 -21.65
N LEU A 110 10.88 2.81 -20.78
CA LEU A 110 12.21 3.40 -20.98
C LEU A 110 13.08 2.57 -21.93
N SER A 111 12.93 1.23 -21.95
CA SER A 111 13.68 0.40 -22.90
C SER A 111 13.19 0.59 -24.34
N LEU A 112 11.87 0.75 -24.52
CA LEU A 112 11.27 1.09 -25.82
C LEU A 112 11.81 2.42 -26.36
N GLU A 113 12.05 3.39 -25.47
CA GLU A 113 12.70 4.64 -25.82
C GLU A 113 14.12 4.40 -26.36
N THR A 114 14.95 3.62 -25.67
CA THR A 114 16.32 3.34 -26.16
C THR A 114 16.38 2.59 -27.48
N GLU A 115 15.39 1.74 -27.79
CA GLU A 115 15.32 0.94 -29.03
C GLU A 115 14.99 1.81 -30.26
N TYR A 116 14.14 2.83 -30.09
CA TYR A 116 13.70 3.72 -31.18
C TYR A 116 14.53 5.01 -31.32
N MET A 117 15.42 5.30 -30.36
CA MET A 117 16.34 6.46 -30.36
C MET A 117 17.39 6.46 -31.49
N ALA A 118 17.44 5.43 -32.33
CA ALA A 118 18.36 5.35 -33.47
C ALA A 118 17.94 6.21 -34.68
N GLY A 119 16.88 7.05 -34.62
CA GLY A 119 16.24 7.58 -35.83
C GLY A 119 15.81 9.06 -35.94
N SER A 120 15.18 9.75 -34.97
CA SER A 120 14.67 11.12 -35.23
C SER A 120 14.14 11.90 -33.99
N GLU A 121 13.71 13.14 -34.23
CA GLU A 121 13.00 14.16 -33.40
C GLU A 121 11.90 13.61 -32.44
N GLN A 122 11.42 12.38 -32.67
CA GLN A 122 10.42 11.69 -31.84
C GLN A 122 10.91 11.33 -30.42
N ALA A 123 12.23 11.35 -30.19
CA ALA A 123 12.87 11.15 -28.89
C ALA A 123 12.27 12.00 -27.75
N ALA A 124 12.09 13.31 -27.98
CA ALA A 124 11.61 14.23 -26.94
C ALA A 124 10.15 13.97 -26.54
N THR A 125 9.32 13.56 -27.51
CA THR A 125 7.89 13.26 -27.27
C THR A 125 7.71 11.95 -26.49
N GLN A 126 8.56 10.96 -26.73
CA GLN A 126 8.54 9.68 -26.02
C GLN A 126 9.02 9.82 -24.58
N HIS A 127 10.08 10.61 -24.32
CA HIS A 127 10.52 10.95 -22.96
C HIS A 127 9.39 11.56 -22.12
N ALA A 128 8.64 12.50 -22.70
CA ALA A 128 7.51 13.13 -22.02
C ALA A 128 6.38 12.13 -21.72
N MET A 129 6.12 11.17 -22.61
CA MET A 129 5.12 10.12 -22.42
C MET A 129 5.53 9.08 -21.37
N ALA A 130 6.79 8.64 -21.36
CA ALA A 130 7.32 7.73 -20.34
C ALA A 130 7.25 8.34 -18.93
N GLN A 131 7.56 9.63 -18.80
CA GLN A 131 7.35 10.38 -17.55
C GLN A 131 5.87 10.44 -17.14
N GLY A 132 4.97 10.58 -18.11
CA GLY A 132 3.52 10.53 -17.88
C GLY A 132 3.06 9.18 -17.34
N LEU A 133 3.52 8.07 -17.92
CA LEU A 133 3.21 6.71 -17.48
C LEU A 133 3.66 6.49 -16.04
N ALA A 134 4.89 6.92 -15.69
CA ALA A 134 5.38 6.86 -14.33
C ALA A 134 4.51 7.65 -13.34
N GLY A 135 4.04 8.85 -13.74
CA GLY A 135 3.10 9.64 -12.95
C GLY A 135 1.75 8.94 -12.72
N TRP A 136 1.21 8.27 -13.73
CA TRP A 136 -0.04 7.51 -13.61
C TRP A 136 0.11 6.25 -12.75
N CYS A 137 1.23 5.53 -12.80
CA CYS A 137 1.51 4.40 -11.89
C CYS A 137 1.55 4.82 -10.43
N VAL A 138 2.18 5.96 -10.11
CA VAL A 138 2.20 6.53 -8.76
C VAL A 138 0.79 6.94 -8.31
N LEU A 139 0.01 7.55 -9.22
CA LEU A 139 -1.36 7.95 -8.92
C LEU A 139 -2.25 6.74 -8.66
N PHE A 140 -2.10 5.67 -9.42
CA PHE A 140 -2.80 4.41 -9.22
C PHE A 140 -2.51 3.82 -7.84
N ALA A 141 -1.23 3.70 -7.44
CA ALA A 141 -0.85 3.18 -6.12
C ALA A 141 -1.43 4.03 -4.97
N MET A 142 -1.47 5.35 -5.12
CA MET A 142 -2.09 6.24 -4.15
C MET A 142 -3.61 6.05 -4.10
N CYS A 143 -4.29 6.03 -5.24
CA CYS A 143 -5.73 5.82 -5.31
C CYS A 143 -6.13 4.48 -4.70
N LEU A 144 -5.36 3.42 -4.97
CA LEU A 144 -5.57 2.10 -4.38
C LEU A 144 -5.43 2.13 -2.85
N LYS A 145 -4.43 2.83 -2.32
CA LYS A 145 -4.23 2.99 -0.87
C LYS A 145 -5.40 3.73 -0.21
N PHE A 146 -5.88 4.81 -0.82
CA PHE A 146 -7.00 5.58 -0.28
C PHE A 146 -8.31 4.79 -0.38
N HIS A 147 -8.53 4.10 -1.50
CA HIS A 147 -9.67 3.22 -1.71
C HIS A 147 -9.74 2.10 -0.66
N LEU A 148 -8.63 1.39 -0.41
CA LEU A 148 -8.56 0.32 0.60
C LEU A 148 -8.69 0.81 2.05
N ARG A 149 -8.50 2.10 2.29
CA ARG A 149 -8.72 2.72 3.61
C ARG A 149 -10.10 3.35 3.74
N GLU A 150 -10.95 3.23 2.72
CA GLU A 150 -12.25 3.91 2.63
C GLU A 150 -12.13 5.44 2.78
N LEU A 151 -10.95 5.99 2.51
CA LEU A 151 -10.71 7.43 2.52
C LEU A 151 -10.86 7.98 1.11
N ARG A 152 -11.49 9.16 1.00
CA ARG A 152 -11.46 9.92 -0.25
C ARG A 152 -10.07 10.51 -0.45
N LEU A 153 -9.67 10.61 -1.71
CA LEU A 153 -8.43 11.28 -2.09
C LEU A 153 -8.37 12.69 -1.44
N PRO A 154 -7.26 13.05 -0.77
CA PRO A 154 -7.15 14.34 -0.09
C PRO A 154 -7.39 15.48 -1.06
N SER A 155 -8.39 16.33 -0.77
CA SER A 155 -8.66 17.56 -1.52
C SER A 155 -7.66 18.68 -1.17
N ASP A 156 -6.76 18.43 -0.21
CA ASP A 156 -5.91 19.44 0.37
C ASP A 156 -4.76 19.81 -0.58
N ALA A 157 -4.63 21.10 -0.86
CA ALA A 157 -3.78 21.63 -1.92
C ALA A 157 -2.28 21.37 -1.66
N ASP A 158 -1.88 21.16 -0.41
CA ASP A 158 -0.48 21.04 -0.01
C ASP A 158 0.05 19.60 -0.06
N GLU A 159 -0.75 18.60 0.32
CA GLU A 159 -0.43 17.19 0.06
C GLU A 159 -0.40 16.92 -1.45
N PHE A 160 -1.32 17.56 -2.16
CA PHE A 160 -1.39 17.57 -3.61
C PHE A 160 -0.14 18.17 -4.26
N LYS A 161 0.33 19.36 -3.82
CA LYS A 161 1.61 19.95 -4.27
C LYS A 161 2.80 19.05 -3.97
N ARG A 162 2.73 18.21 -2.94
CA ARG A 162 3.82 17.28 -2.56
C ARG A 162 3.89 16.10 -3.52
N ILE A 163 2.74 15.51 -3.86
CA ILE A 163 2.62 14.45 -4.88
C ILE A 163 2.99 15.01 -6.26
N GLN A 164 2.52 16.23 -6.58
CA GLN A 164 2.90 16.92 -7.82
C GLN A 164 4.40 17.22 -7.88
N ARG A 165 5.05 17.62 -6.77
CA ARG A 165 6.51 17.80 -6.70
C ARG A 165 7.29 16.49 -6.81
N LEU A 166 6.75 15.38 -6.33
CA LEU A 166 7.35 14.06 -6.56
C LEU A 166 7.26 13.66 -8.04
N MET A 167 6.16 13.99 -8.72
CA MET A 167 6.00 13.79 -10.16
C MET A 167 6.82 14.79 -11.00
N SER A 168 6.89 16.06 -10.59
CA SER A 168 7.56 17.15 -11.32
C SER A 168 9.02 17.37 -10.91
N GLY A 169 9.52 16.65 -9.91
CA GLY A 169 10.88 16.80 -9.36
C GLY A 169 11.99 16.45 -10.34
N LYS A 170 11.66 15.88 -11.51
CA LYS A 170 12.52 15.83 -12.69
C LYS A 170 11.95 16.62 -13.89
N SER A 171 10.64 16.80 -13.98
CA SER A 171 9.99 17.52 -15.09
C SER A 171 10.13 19.05 -15.04
N GLY A 172 10.49 19.62 -13.89
CA GLY A 172 10.69 21.08 -13.74
C GLY A 172 11.89 21.65 -14.50
N LEU A 173 12.83 20.80 -14.94
CA LEU A 173 14.00 21.24 -15.71
C LEU A 173 13.79 21.18 -17.24
N LEU A 174 12.69 20.58 -17.71
CA LEU A 174 12.46 20.31 -19.15
C LEU A 174 11.09 20.76 -19.66
N ALA A 175 10.22 21.32 -18.82
CA ALA A 175 8.89 21.82 -19.22
C ALA A 175 8.90 23.30 -19.67
N THR A 176 9.98 23.75 -20.30
CA THR A 176 10.04 25.04 -21.01
C THR A 176 10.04 24.75 -22.51
N GLY A 177 8.94 24.19 -23.02
CA GLY A 177 8.79 23.88 -24.43
C GLY A 177 7.35 23.47 -24.73
N GLN A 178 6.61 24.37 -25.36
CA GLN A 178 5.27 24.11 -25.89
C GLN A 178 5.34 23.01 -26.95
N GLY A 179 4.50 21.98 -26.84
CA GLY A 179 4.43 20.90 -27.83
C GLY A 179 3.60 19.70 -27.40
N THR A 180 2.28 19.79 -27.59
CA THR A 180 1.31 18.71 -27.88
C THR A 180 1.49 17.30 -27.27
N THR A 181 0.44 16.92 -26.51
CA THR A 181 -0.02 15.56 -26.15
C THR A 181 0.54 14.92 -24.86
N GLY A 182 -0.33 14.69 -23.87
CA GLY A 182 -0.18 13.56 -22.95
C GLY A 182 -0.52 13.78 -21.48
N LEU A 183 -0.17 14.92 -20.89
CA LEU A 183 -0.53 15.22 -19.49
C LEU A 183 -1.52 16.38 -19.44
N PRO A 184 -2.80 16.13 -19.16
CA PRO A 184 -3.60 17.13 -18.47
C PRO A 184 -2.78 17.59 -17.27
N GLY A 185 -2.49 18.90 -17.17
CA GLY A 185 -1.66 19.43 -16.08
C GLY A 185 -2.11 18.79 -14.76
N SER A 186 -1.16 18.31 -13.95
CA SER A 186 -1.39 17.38 -12.82
C SER A 186 -2.69 17.62 -12.02
N ARG A 187 -3.10 18.88 -11.84
CA ARG A 187 -4.39 19.31 -11.26
C ARG A 187 -5.62 18.75 -11.98
N THR A 188 -5.67 18.85 -13.29
CA THR A 188 -6.79 18.39 -14.13
C THR A 188 -6.86 16.88 -14.24
N ALA A 189 -5.72 16.16 -14.21
CA ALA A 189 -5.69 14.70 -14.16
C ALA A 189 -6.28 14.19 -12.84
N VAL A 190 -5.83 14.75 -11.71
CA VAL A 190 -6.31 14.35 -10.38
C VAL A 190 -7.75 14.76 -10.14
N ARG A 191 -8.19 15.95 -10.58
CA ARG A 191 -9.61 16.33 -10.53
C ARG A 191 -10.48 15.33 -11.29
N ARG A 192 -10.03 14.84 -12.45
CA ARG A 192 -10.76 13.81 -13.21
C ARG A 192 -10.81 12.47 -12.47
N VAL A 193 -9.72 12.06 -11.83
CA VAL A 193 -9.72 10.84 -11.00
C VAL A 193 -10.66 11.00 -9.80
N GLN A 194 -10.65 12.15 -9.14
CA GLN A 194 -11.50 12.42 -8.00
C GLN A 194 -13.00 12.49 -8.38
N ALA A 195 -13.31 12.97 -9.58
CA ALA A 195 -14.67 13.02 -10.12
C ALA A 195 -15.20 11.64 -10.57
N SER A 196 -14.32 10.65 -10.73
CA SER A 196 -14.72 9.30 -11.17
C SER A 196 -15.31 8.48 -10.03
N ALA A 197 -16.34 7.68 -10.32
CA ALA A 197 -17.01 6.80 -9.35
C ALA A 197 -16.06 5.74 -8.76
N HIS A 198 -15.13 5.24 -9.58
CA HIS A 198 -14.11 4.27 -9.18
C HIS A 198 -12.71 4.80 -9.49
N GLN A 199 -12.12 5.48 -8.50
CA GLN A 199 -10.80 6.13 -8.59
C GLN A 199 -9.66 5.21 -9.08
N PRO A 200 -9.48 3.97 -8.58
CA PRO A 200 -8.39 3.10 -9.04
C PRO A 200 -8.61 2.60 -10.48
N LEU A 201 -9.85 2.26 -10.86
CA LEU A 201 -10.18 1.81 -12.21
C LEU A 201 -9.94 2.91 -13.24
N TYR A 202 -10.31 4.15 -12.92
CA TYR A 202 -10.04 5.28 -13.81
C TYR A 202 -8.54 5.49 -14.05
N ALA A 203 -7.72 5.43 -12.98
CA ALA A 203 -6.27 5.52 -13.10
C ALA A 203 -5.72 4.37 -13.97
N LEU A 204 -6.21 3.15 -13.79
CA LEU A 204 -5.80 2.00 -14.59
C LEU A 204 -6.22 2.13 -16.06
N CYS A 205 -7.44 2.58 -16.36
CA CYS A 205 -7.87 2.85 -17.73
C CYS A 205 -7.02 3.95 -18.40
N SER A 206 -6.58 4.94 -17.62
CA SER A 206 -5.71 6.01 -18.12
C SER A 206 -4.29 5.52 -18.41
N ILE A 207 -3.74 4.63 -17.58
CA ILE A 207 -2.47 3.91 -17.86
C ILE A 207 -2.63 3.14 -19.15
N ARG A 208 -3.67 2.29 -19.27
CA ARG A 208 -3.95 1.50 -20.48
C ARG A 208 -4.09 2.34 -21.74
N ARG A 209 -4.67 3.54 -21.64
CA ARG A 209 -4.79 4.48 -22.76
C ARG A 209 -3.42 5.06 -23.12
N ALA A 210 -2.63 5.50 -22.14
CA ALA A 210 -1.29 6.05 -22.35
C ALA A 210 -0.35 5.02 -22.99
N THR A 211 -0.37 3.77 -22.49
CA THR A 211 0.41 2.65 -23.05
C THR A 211 0.07 2.41 -24.53
N ARG A 212 -1.22 2.47 -24.89
CA ARG A 212 -1.66 2.31 -26.29
C ARG A 212 -1.15 3.40 -27.23
N HIS A 213 -0.86 4.59 -26.72
CA HIS A 213 -0.27 5.68 -27.52
C HIS A 213 1.25 5.56 -27.65
N ILE A 214 1.91 4.88 -26.70
CA ILE A 214 3.35 4.59 -26.76
C ILE A 214 3.65 3.44 -27.72
N LEU A 215 2.73 2.47 -27.83
CA LEU A 215 2.82 1.39 -28.82
C LEU A 215 2.70 1.96 -30.24
N PRO A 216 3.69 1.78 -31.13
CA PRO A 216 3.58 2.24 -32.51
C PRO A 216 2.43 1.52 -33.22
N LYS A 217 1.69 2.27 -34.05
CA LYS A 217 0.61 1.74 -34.87
C LYS A 217 1.22 0.73 -35.85
N LYS A 218 0.90 -0.56 -35.63
CA LYS A 218 1.25 -1.73 -36.44
C LYS A 218 1.44 -1.37 -37.93
N SER A 219 2.69 -1.15 -38.35
CA SER A 219 3.06 -0.90 -39.74
C SER A 219 4.03 -1.98 -40.17
N GLY A 220 3.51 -2.95 -40.94
CA GLY A 220 4.29 -3.83 -41.82
C GLY A 220 5.12 -4.92 -41.16
N ASP A 221 6.10 -4.55 -40.31
CA ASP A 221 7.17 -5.45 -39.93
C ASP A 221 7.19 -5.68 -38.41
N GLY A 222 7.26 -6.95 -38.01
CA GLY A 222 7.52 -7.49 -36.67
C GLY A 222 7.09 -6.64 -35.46
N ILE A 223 6.11 -7.12 -34.68
CA ILE A 223 5.86 -6.59 -33.34
C ILE A 223 7.17 -6.75 -32.53
N SER A 224 7.83 -5.65 -32.17
CA SER A 224 9.03 -5.70 -31.30
C SER A 224 8.64 -6.44 -30.01
N ILE A 225 9.50 -7.35 -29.55
CA ILE A 225 9.30 -8.19 -28.36
C ILE A 225 8.94 -7.32 -27.14
N SER A 226 9.53 -6.13 -27.08
CA SER A 226 9.26 -5.09 -26.09
C SER A 226 7.79 -4.62 -26.09
N CYS A 227 7.12 -4.53 -27.25
CA CYS A 227 5.69 -4.16 -27.31
C CYS A 227 4.78 -5.27 -26.76
N MET A 228 5.08 -6.54 -27.09
CA MET A 228 4.32 -7.70 -26.59
C MET A 228 4.46 -7.85 -25.06
N ALA A 229 5.67 -7.63 -24.53
CA ALA A 229 5.92 -7.65 -23.10
C ALA A 229 5.16 -6.52 -22.35
N LEU A 230 4.98 -5.35 -22.98
CA LEU A 230 4.22 -4.24 -22.41
C LEU A 230 2.72 -4.57 -22.31
N GLU A 231 2.15 -5.19 -23.35
CA GLU A 231 0.74 -5.60 -23.32
C GLU A 231 0.50 -6.76 -22.35
N MET A 232 1.45 -7.70 -22.23
CA MET A 232 1.35 -8.82 -21.30
C MET A 232 1.40 -8.35 -19.83
N THR A 233 2.37 -7.49 -19.49
CA THR A 233 2.47 -6.90 -18.14
C THR A 233 1.28 -6.01 -17.79
N LEU A 234 0.71 -5.31 -18.78
CA LEU A 234 -0.51 -4.55 -18.57
C LEU A 234 -1.72 -5.46 -18.33
N ASN A 235 -1.82 -6.57 -19.06
CA ASN A 235 -2.87 -7.56 -18.86
C ASN A 235 -2.76 -8.25 -17.49
N GLU A 236 -1.55 -8.57 -17.02
CA GLU A 236 -1.33 -9.05 -15.64
C GLU A 236 -1.82 -8.04 -14.60
N LEU A 237 -1.53 -6.75 -14.80
CA LEU A 237 -2.02 -5.67 -13.94
C LEU A 237 -3.54 -5.53 -13.94
N THR A 238 -4.22 -5.86 -15.05
CA THR A 238 -5.68 -5.80 -15.16
C THR A 238 -6.42 -7.08 -14.80
N GLY A 239 -5.76 -8.24 -14.88
CA GLY A 239 -6.37 -9.55 -14.60
C GLY A 239 -6.40 -9.92 -13.12
N GLU A 240 -5.60 -9.23 -12.29
CA GLU A 240 -5.46 -9.48 -10.85
C GLU A 240 -6.29 -8.50 -9.97
N LEU A 241 -7.02 -7.56 -10.58
CA LEU A 241 -7.93 -6.60 -9.92
C LEU A 241 -9.39 -6.95 -10.20
#